data_AF-A0A9X7CD31-F1
#
_entry.id   AF-A0A9X7CD31-F1
#
_cell.length_a   1.000
_cell.length_b   1.000
_cell.length_c   1.000
_cell.angle_alpha   90.00
_cell.angle_beta   90.00
_cell.angle_gamma   90.00
#
_symmetry.space_group_name_H-M   'P 1'
#
loop_
_entity.id
_entity.type
_entity.pdbx_description
1 polymer ?
#
loop_
_entity_poly.entity_id
_entity_poly.type
_entity_poly.pdbx_seq_one_letter_code
_entity_poly.pdbx_strand_id
1 'polypeptide(L)'
;MNSNWIKTMELITISIGIAIIVLGVAYVFGGASIPPALVMGISIAGLCFTINDFIIKLEIGPNKFIKSESAQTSWVVATHFIAMFGIIWFPNFTIIENLGEARLETISTFISVIALGTVILAIGWNNRREVINDINKQYKMLISNQENLVELKEQLPALKKELKETQEKLLQREKEVEQLQLLLEQSNKN
;
A
#
# COMPACT_ATOMS: atom_id res chain seq x y z
N MET A 1 13.75 -11.29 2.83
CA MET A 1 13.73 -11.92 1.48
C MET A 1 12.53 -11.49 0.63
N ASN A 2 11.35 -11.19 1.23
CA ASN A 2 10.15 -10.78 0.50
C ASN A 2 10.22 -9.41 -0.21
N SER A 3 10.92 -8.40 0.34
CA SER A 3 10.92 -7.05 -0.27
C SER A 3 11.67 -6.98 -1.60
N ASN A 4 12.71 -7.79 -1.80
CA ASN A 4 13.42 -7.86 -3.07
C ASN A 4 12.55 -8.49 -4.15
N TRP A 5 11.76 -9.51 -3.80
CA TRP A 5 10.91 -10.21 -4.75
C TRP A 5 9.75 -9.34 -5.25
N ILE A 6 9.12 -8.57 -4.36
CA ILE A 6 8.07 -7.60 -4.72
C ILE A 6 8.63 -6.53 -5.67
N LYS A 7 9.78 -5.93 -5.33
CA LYS A 7 10.44 -4.94 -6.19
C LYS A 7 10.83 -5.50 -7.56
N THR A 8 11.29 -6.76 -7.61
CA THR A 8 11.61 -7.43 -8.87
C THR A 8 10.37 -7.65 -9.72
N MET A 9 9.24 -8.08 -9.14
CA MET A 9 7.98 -8.25 -9.88
C MET A 9 7.47 -6.91 -10.42
N GLU A 10 7.50 -5.84 -9.61
CA GLU A 10 7.12 -4.49 -10.06
C GLU A 10 8.00 -4.03 -11.24
N LEU A 11 9.32 -4.23 -11.16
CA LEU A 11 10.25 -3.88 -12.23
C LEU A 11 9.97 -4.65 -13.53
N ILE A 12 9.64 -5.95 -13.42
CA ILE A 12 9.28 -6.79 -14.59
C ILE A 12 7.99 -6.24 -15.23
N THR A 13 6.95 -5.96 -14.45
CA THR A 13 5.69 -5.41 -14.97
C THR A 13 5.88 -4.06 -15.64
N ILE A 14 6.69 -3.16 -15.05
CA ILE A 14 7.05 -1.87 -15.65
C ILE A 14 7.77 -2.09 -16.99
N SER A 15 8.73 -3.01 -17.03
CA SER A 15 9.52 -3.30 -18.23
C SER A 15 8.65 -3.84 -19.37
N ILE A 16 7.71 -4.75 -19.07
CA ILE A 16 6.72 -5.25 -20.03
C ILE A 16 5.86 -4.10 -20.56
N GLY A 17 5.38 -3.22 -19.67
CA GLY A 17 4.59 -2.05 -20.06
C GLY A 17 5.34 -1.12 -21.01
N ILE A 18 6.61 -0.80 -20.71
CA ILE A 18 7.47 0.02 -21.57
C ILE A 18 7.66 -0.66 -22.94
N ALA A 19 7.91 -1.96 -22.98
CA ALA A 19 8.09 -2.70 -24.23
C ALA A 19 6.83 -2.63 -25.12
N ILE A 20 5.63 -2.73 -24.54
CA ILE A 20 4.36 -2.59 -25.26
C ILE A 20 4.19 -1.17 -25.80
N ILE A 21 4.55 -0.14 -25.03
CA ILE A 21 4.51 1.27 -25.48
C ILE A 21 5.44 1.46 -26.67
N VAL A 22 6.69 0.97 -26.59
CA VAL A 22 7.67 1.06 -27.68
C VAL A 22 7.16 0.33 -28.94
N LEU A 23 6.53 -0.84 -28.78
CA LEU A 23 5.90 -1.57 -29.88
C LEU A 23 4.79 -0.74 -30.54
N GLY A 24 3.93 -0.10 -29.74
CA GLY A 24 2.87 0.79 -30.24
C GLY A 24 3.42 2.00 -30.99
N VAL A 25 4.48 2.63 -30.49
CA VAL A 25 5.17 3.73 -31.18
C VAL A 25 5.77 3.24 -32.50
N ALA A 26 6.43 2.09 -32.51
CA ALA A 26 6.99 1.49 -33.72
C ALA A 26 5.91 1.20 -34.77
N TYR A 27 4.73 0.76 -34.36
CA TYR A 27 3.59 0.55 -35.26
C TYR A 27 3.13 1.84 -35.94
N VAL A 28 3.03 2.95 -35.20
CA VAL A 28 2.63 4.26 -35.76
C VAL A 28 3.63 4.75 -36.82
N PHE A 29 4.93 4.49 -36.65
CA PHE A 29 5.96 4.83 -37.63
C PHE A 29 6.14 3.78 -38.74
N GLY A 30 5.30 2.74 -38.78
CA GLY A 30 5.40 1.64 -39.76
C GLY A 30 6.58 0.69 -39.55
N GLY A 31 7.28 0.78 -38.42
CA GLY A 31 8.40 -0.09 -38.06
C GLY A 31 8.00 -1.44 -37.47
N ALA A 32 6.72 -1.63 -37.15
CA ALA A 32 6.16 -2.89 -36.66
C ALA A 32 4.75 -3.11 -37.20
N SER A 33 4.32 -4.37 -37.29
CA SER A 33 2.92 -4.74 -37.56
C SER A 33 2.33 -5.36 -36.29
N ILE A 34 1.18 -4.87 -35.84
CA ILE A 34 0.49 -5.37 -34.65
C ILE A 34 -0.83 -6.01 -35.11
N PRO A 35 -0.92 -7.35 -35.11
CA PRO A 35 -2.16 -8.01 -35.49
C PRO A 35 -3.25 -7.77 -34.41
N PRO A 36 -4.55 -7.70 -34.78
CA PRO A 36 -5.62 -7.50 -33.81
C PRO A 36 -5.67 -8.57 -32.71
N ALA A 37 -5.22 -9.80 -33.00
CA ALA A 37 -5.07 -10.88 -32.03
C ALA A 37 -4.14 -10.50 -30.86
N LEU A 38 -3.03 -9.83 -31.17
CA LEU A 38 -2.05 -9.38 -30.19
C LEU A 38 -2.60 -8.24 -29.34
N VAL A 39 -3.32 -7.29 -29.95
CA VAL A 39 -4.00 -6.20 -29.21
C VAL A 39 -5.01 -6.75 -28.21
N MET A 40 -5.79 -7.75 -28.62
CA MET A 40 -6.73 -8.45 -27.74
C MET A 40 -5.99 -9.18 -26.60
N GLY A 41 -4.92 -9.90 -26.92
CA GLY A 41 -4.08 -10.60 -25.95
C GLY A 41 -3.47 -9.68 -24.88
N ILE A 42 -2.91 -8.54 -25.33
CA ILE A 42 -2.37 -7.49 -24.44
C ILE A 42 -3.48 -6.91 -23.55
N SER A 43 -4.67 -6.68 -24.10
CA SER A 43 -5.80 -6.13 -23.35
C SER A 43 -6.31 -7.09 -22.27
N ILE A 44 -6.40 -8.39 -22.58
CA ILE A 44 -6.73 -9.44 -21.61
C ILE A 44 -5.67 -9.47 -20.51
N ALA A 45 -4.38 -9.43 -20.86
CA ALA A 45 -3.30 -9.42 -19.89
C ALA A 45 -3.34 -8.18 -18.98
N GLY A 46 -3.60 -6.99 -19.53
CA GLY A 46 -3.76 -5.77 -18.75
C GLY A 46 -4.94 -5.84 -17.77
N LEU A 47 -6.05 -6.44 -18.19
CA LEU A 47 -7.20 -6.69 -17.31
C LEU A 47 -6.83 -7.70 -16.20
N CYS A 48 -6.12 -8.78 -16.52
CA CYS A 48 -5.65 -9.75 -15.53
C CYS A 48 -4.70 -9.12 -14.51
N PHE A 49 -3.74 -8.29 -14.93
CA PHE A 49 -2.84 -7.59 -14.01
C PHE A 49 -3.60 -6.60 -13.11
N THR A 50 -4.63 -5.95 -13.64
CA THR A 50 -5.50 -5.04 -12.87
C THR A 50 -6.30 -5.80 -11.81
N ILE A 51 -6.93 -6.91 -12.18
CA ILE A 51 -7.64 -7.80 -11.25
C ILE A 51 -6.65 -8.32 -10.19
N ASN A 52 -5.44 -8.65 -10.60
CA ASN A 52 -4.42 -9.14 -9.69
C ASN A 52 -4.04 -8.08 -8.62
N ASP A 53 -3.80 -6.83 -9.03
CA ASP A 53 -3.55 -5.72 -8.10
C ASP A 53 -4.73 -5.53 -7.12
N PHE A 54 -5.97 -5.65 -7.62
CA PHE A 54 -7.16 -5.61 -6.78
C PHE A 54 -7.21 -6.76 -5.76
N ILE A 55 -6.96 -8.01 -6.21
CA ILE A 55 -6.94 -9.21 -5.38
C ILE A 55 -5.88 -9.12 -4.27
N ILE A 56 -4.68 -8.64 -4.59
CA ILE A 56 -3.59 -8.48 -3.60
C ILE A 56 -3.99 -7.50 -2.50
N LYS A 57 -4.72 -6.44 -2.86
CA LYS A 57 -5.18 -5.42 -1.91
C LYS A 57 -6.38 -5.88 -1.07
N LEU A 58 -7.09 -6.95 -1.44
CA LEU A 58 -8.22 -7.45 -0.64
C LEU A 58 -7.77 -7.96 0.73
N GLU A 59 -8.58 -7.67 1.75
CA GLU A 59 -8.32 -8.17 3.10
C GLU A 59 -8.62 -9.67 3.20
N ILE A 60 -7.71 -10.40 3.82
CA ILE A 60 -7.84 -11.84 4.07
C ILE A 60 -8.71 -12.06 5.32
N GLY A 61 -9.62 -13.02 5.28
CA GLY A 61 -10.37 -13.43 6.47
C GLY A 61 -11.40 -14.53 6.20
N PRO A 62 -11.83 -15.27 7.25
CA PRO A 62 -12.71 -16.44 7.11
C PRO A 62 -14.10 -16.10 6.52
N ASN A 63 -14.58 -14.88 6.72
CA ASN A 63 -15.85 -14.37 6.16
C ASN A 63 -15.65 -13.42 4.96
N LYS A 64 -14.45 -13.36 4.37
CA LYS A 64 -14.12 -12.49 3.24
C LYS A 64 -13.98 -13.31 1.95
N PHE A 65 -13.97 -12.61 0.81
CA PHE A 65 -13.84 -13.24 -0.52
C PHE A 65 -12.56 -14.09 -0.64
N ILE A 66 -11.49 -13.65 0.02
CA ILE A 66 -10.22 -14.38 0.12
C ILE A 66 -10.09 -14.95 1.53
N LYS A 67 -10.22 -16.28 1.62
CA LYS A 67 -10.27 -17.00 2.91
C LYS A 67 -8.90 -17.19 3.55
N SER A 68 -7.84 -17.25 2.75
CA SER A 68 -6.47 -17.49 3.21
C SER A 68 -5.45 -16.83 2.28
N GLU A 69 -4.23 -16.64 2.79
CA GLU A 69 -3.09 -16.18 2.00
C GLU A 69 -2.77 -17.14 0.85
N SER A 70 -2.87 -18.46 1.09
CA SER A 70 -2.68 -19.48 0.04
C SER A 70 -3.70 -19.38 -1.10
N ALA A 71 -4.97 -19.07 -0.78
CA ALA A 71 -5.99 -18.85 -1.80
C ALA A 71 -5.71 -17.57 -2.60
N GLN A 72 -5.26 -16.50 -1.94
CA GLN A 72 -4.83 -15.27 -2.60
C GLN A 72 -3.69 -15.55 -3.58
N THR A 73 -2.62 -16.23 -3.13
CA THR A 73 -1.48 -16.59 -3.98
C THR A 73 -1.90 -17.45 -5.17
N SER A 74 -2.79 -18.41 -4.97
CA SER A 74 -3.31 -19.25 -6.06
C SER A 74 -4.03 -18.43 -7.14
N TRP A 75 -4.90 -17.49 -6.74
CA TRP A 75 -5.57 -16.57 -7.67
C TRP A 75 -4.59 -15.65 -8.41
N VAL A 76 -3.60 -15.11 -7.69
CA VAL A 76 -2.53 -14.27 -8.26
C VAL A 76 -1.74 -15.05 -9.32
N VAL A 77 -1.38 -16.29 -9.03
CA VAL A 77 -0.67 -17.16 -9.97
C VAL A 77 -1.54 -17.49 -11.19
N ALA A 78 -2.80 -17.87 -10.98
CA ALA A 78 -3.72 -18.20 -12.07
C ALA A 78 -3.92 -17.02 -13.04
N THR A 79 -4.12 -15.81 -12.51
CA THR A 79 -4.29 -14.59 -13.32
C THR A 79 -3.03 -14.24 -14.11
N HIS A 80 -1.83 -14.42 -13.55
CA HIS A 80 -0.57 -14.27 -14.29
C HIS A 80 -0.42 -15.29 -15.41
N PHE A 81 -0.80 -16.55 -15.19
CA PHE A 81 -0.79 -17.56 -16.25
C PHE A 81 -1.73 -17.19 -17.39
N ILE A 82 -2.93 -16.67 -17.09
CA ILE A 82 -3.87 -16.18 -18.11
C ILE A 82 -3.28 -14.99 -18.87
N ALA A 83 -2.62 -14.05 -18.18
CA ALA A 83 -1.97 -12.91 -18.81
C ALA A 83 -0.85 -13.34 -19.78
N MET A 84 0.02 -14.26 -19.35
CA MET A 84 1.08 -14.82 -20.20
C MET A 84 0.50 -15.60 -21.39
N PHE A 85 -0.57 -16.35 -21.16
CA PHE A 85 -1.29 -17.03 -22.24
C PHE A 85 -1.85 -16.03 -23.25
N GLY A 86 -2.43 -14.92 -22.79
CA GLY A 86 -2.95 -13.84 -23.63
C GLY A 86 -1.87 -13.15 -24.47
N ILE A 87 -0.68 -12.90 -23.94
CA ILE A 87 0.38 -12.21 -24.69
C ILE A 87 1.12 -13.16 -25.64
N ILE A 88 1.45 -14.37 -25.17
CA ILE A 88 2.36 -15.28 -25.90
C ILE A 88 1.57 -16.25 -26.75
N TRP A 89 0.62 -16.98 -26.16
CA TRP A 89 -0.01 -18.11 -26.85
C TRP A 89 -1.14 -17.66 -27.75
N PHE A 90 -2.03 -16.83 -27.22
CA PHE A 90 -3.26 -16.41 -27.88
C PHE A 90 -3.00 -15.85 -29.30
N PRO A 91 -2.06 -14.93 -29.53
CA PRO A 91 -1.84 -14.38 -30.87
C PRO A 91 -1.29 -15.40 -31.88
N ASN A 92 -0.73 -16.51 -31.40
CA ASN A 92 -0.11 -17.56 -32.20
C ASN A 92 -1.02 -18.78 -32.42
N PHE A 93 -2.26 -18.78 -31.91
CA PHE A 93 -3.21 -19.87 -32.14
C PHE A 93 -3.79 -19.80 -33.55
N THR A 94 -3.61 -20.88 -34.32
CA THR A 94 -4.19 -21.07 -35.67
C THR A 94 -5.72 -21.03 -35.70
N ILE A 95 -6.39 -21.21 -34.56
CA ILE A 95 -7.85 -21.05 -34.43
C ILE A 95 -8.27 -19.59 -34.69
N ILE A 96 -7.39 -18.62 -34.39
CA ILE A 96 -7.66 -17.20 -34.53
C ILE A 96 -7.53 -16.74 -35.99
N GLU A 97 -6.64 -17.35 -36.77
CA GLU A 97 -6.51 -17.06 -38.22
C GLU A 97 -7.81 -17.37 -38.99
N ASN A 98 -8.64 -18.28 -38.48
CA ASN A 98 -9.92 -18.62 -39.07
C ASN A 98 -11.05 -17.62 -38.70
N LEU A 99 -10.84 -16.77 -37.70
CA LEU A 99 -11.75 -15.67 -37.35
C LEU A 99 -11.34 -14.46 -38.21
N GLY A 100 -11.96 -14.30 -39.38
CA GLY A 100 -11.62 -13.25 -40.34
C GLY A 100 -11.34 -11.87 -39.72
N GLU A 101 -10.35 -11.18 -40.28
CA GLU A 101 -9.67 -10.00 -39.71
C GLU A 101 -10.61 -8.90 -39.18
N ALA A 102 -11.66 -8.56 -39.94
CA ALA A 102 -12.63 -7.54 -39.54
C ALA A 102 -13.41 -7.89 -38.25
N ARG A 103 -13.74 -9.16 -38.04
CA ARG A 103 -14.38 -9.61 -36.79
C ARG A 103 -13.40 -9.54 -35.63
N LEU A 104 -12.15 -9.93 -35.87
CA LEU A 104 -11.11 -9.92 -34.86
C LEU A 104 -10.78 -8.49 -34.41
N GLU A 105 -10.75 -7.54 -35.34
CA GLU A 105 -10.56 -6.12 -35.07
C GLU A 105 -11.70 -5.54 -34.22
N THR A 106 -12.95 -5.89 -34.54
CA THR A 106 -14.13 -5.45 -33.78
C THR A 106 -14.09 -5.99 -32.34
N ILE A 107 -13.82 -7.30 -32.17
CA ILE A 107 -13.74 -7.92 -30.84
C ILE A 107 -12.54 -7.37 -30.06
N SER A 108 -11.40 -7.19 -30.73
CA SER A 108 -10.20 -6.61 -30.12
C SER A 108 -10.46 -5.22 -29.59
N THR A 109 -11.11 -4.36 -30.38
CA THR A 109 -11.50 -3.01 -29.98
C THR A 109 -12.45 -3.05 -28.77
N PHE A 110 -13.48 -3.90 -28.83
CA PHE A 110 -14.43 -4.06 -27.74
C PHE A 110 -13.76 -4.49 -26.42
N ILE A 111 -12.91 -5.52 -26.48
CA ILE A 111 -12.16 -6.01 -25.31
C ILE A 111 -11.20 -4.94 -24.79
N SER A 112 -10.52 -4.20 -25.67
CA SER A 112 -9.62 -3.11 -25.28
C SER A 112 -10.35 -1.98 -24.54
N VAL A 113 -11.54 -1.60 -24.99
CA VAL A 113 -12.37 -0.58 -24.33
C VAL A 113 -12.83 -1.04 -22.95
N ILE A 114 -13.29 -2.30 -22.83
CA ILE A 114 -13.67 -2.87 -21.53
C ILE A 114 -12.47 -2.95 -20.58
N ALA A 115 -11.31 -3.39 -21.09
CA ALA A 115 -10.09 -3.45 -20.30
C ALA A 115 -9.69 -2.07 -19.78
N LEU A 116 -9.71 -1.05 -20.64
CA LEU A 116 -9.41 0.32 -20.24
C LEU A 116 -10.41 0.85 -19.20
N GLY A 117 -11.71 0.64 -19.39
CA GLY A 117 -12.73 1.02 -18.41
C GLY A 117 -12.52 0.35 -17.05
N THR A 118 -12.15 -0.93 -17.06
CA THR A 118 -11.84 -1.70 -15.85
C THR A 118 -10.62 -1.15 -15.13
N VAL A 119 -9.55 -0.82 -15.85
CA VAL A 119 -8.33 -0.17 -15.32
C VAL A 119 -8.69 1.14 -14.63
N ILE A 120 -9.46 2.01 -15.28
CA ILE A 120 -9.87 3.31 -14.72
C ILE A 120 -10.69 3.11 -13.43
N LEU A 121 -11.65 2.18 -13.44
CA LEU A 121 -12.44 1.86 -12.25
C LEU A 121 -11.56 1.35 -11.10
N ALA A 122 -10.60 0.47 -11.39
CA ALA A 122 -9.69 -0.06 -10.38
C ALA A 122 -8.79 1.03 -9.77
N ILE A 123 -8.26 1.93 -10.59
CA ILE A 123 -7.48 3.09 -10.11
C ILE A 123 -8.34 3.97 -9.19
N GLY A 124 -9.56 4.31 -9.61
CA GLY A 124 -10.48 5.13 -8.81
C GLY A 124 -10.86 4.47 -7.48
N TRP A 125 -11.13 3.16 -7.50
CA TRP A 125 -11.45 2.39 -6.30
C TRP A 125 -10.27 2.32 -5.33
N ASN A 126 -9.07 2.04 -5.84
CA ASN A 126 -7.85 1.97 -5.05
C ASN A 126 -7.56 3.30 -4.35
N ASN A 127 -7.63 4.41 -5.09
CA ASN A 127 -7.42 5.74 -4.52
C ASN A 127 -8.44 6.05 -3.42
N ARG A 128 -9.73 5.77 -3.65
CA ARG A 128 -10.77 5.96 -2.63
C ARG A 128 -10.51 5.15 -1.37
N ARG A 129 -10.07 3.89 -1.52
CA ARG A 129 -9.78 3.01 -0.39
C ARG A 129 -8.56 3.47 0.40
N GLU A 130 -7.53 3.95 -0.28
CA GLU A 130 -6.32 4.50 0.35
C GLU A 130 -6.67 5.73 1.21
N VAL A 131 -7.46 6.66 0.66
CA VAL A 131 -7.96 7.82 1.40
C VAL A 131 -8.77 7.41 2.63
N ILE A 132 -9.70 6.45 2.50
CA ILE A 132 -10.51 5.96 3.63
C ILE A 132 -9.63 5.30 4.70
N ASN A 133 -8.63 4.51 4.28
CA ASN A 133 -7.71 3.87 5.21
C ASN A 133 -6.86 4.89 5.97
N ASP A 134 -6.41 5.94 5.29
CA ASP A 134 -5.65 7.01 5.94
C ASP A 134 -6.52 7.79 6.94
N ILE A 135 -7.75 8.15 6.55
CA ILE A 135 -8.73 8.77 7.46
C ILE A 135 -8.99 7.87 8.69
N ASN A 136 -9.21 6.57 8.50
CA ASN A 136 -9.42 5.64 9.61
C ASN A 136 -8.19 5.55 10.53
N LYS A 137 -6.99 5.61 9.98
CA LYS A 137 -5.74 5.59 10.75
C LYS A 137 -5.59 6.88 11.55
N GLN A 138 -5.86 8.04 10.95
CA GLN A 138 -5.86 9.33 11.62
C GLN A 138 -6.92 9.37 12.74
N TYR A 139 -8.13 8.87 12.48
CA TYR A 139 -9.20 8.79 13.46
C TYR A 139 -8.83 7.90 14.66
N LYS A 140 -8.23 6.74 14.42
CA LYS A 140 -7.71 5.87 15.49
C LYS A 140 -6.63 6.54 16.32
N MET A 141 -5.68 7.25 15.69
CA MET A 141 -4.68 8.02 16.41
C MET A 141 -5.31 9.12 17.27
N LEU A 142 -6.33 9.80 16.74
CA LEU A 142 -7.02 10.86 17.44
C LEU A 142 -7.75 10.35 18.70
N ILE A 143 -8.41 9.20 18.60
CA ILE A 143 -9.01 8.51 19.76
C ILE A 143 -7.94 8.16 20.80
N SER A 144 -6.84 7.50 20.38
CA SER A 144 -5.78 7.11 21.32
C SER A 144 -5.12 8.31 22.00
N ASN A 145 -4.95 9.43 21.28
CA ASN A 145 -4.42 10.65 21.86
C ASN A 145 -5.40 11.28 22.84
N GLN A 146 -6.70 11.20 22.57
CA GLN A 146 -7.72 11.67 23.50
C GLN A 146 -7.72 10.85 24.79
N GLU A 147 -7.57 9.52 24.71
CA GLU A 147 -7.43 8.64 25.88
C GLU A 147 -6.17 8.99 26.68
N ASN A 148 -5.02 9.14 26.03
CA ASN A 148 -3.77 9.55 26.67
C ASN A 148 -3.87 10.93 27.34
N LEU A 149 -4.62 11.87 26.76
CA LEU A 149 -4.84 13.20 27.35
C LEU A 149 -5.73 13.14 28.59
N VAL A 150 -6.69 12.21 28.63
CA VAL A 150 -7.52 11.97 29.82
C VAL A 150 -6.65 11.41 30.94
N GLU A 151 -5.84 10.39 30.67
CA GLU A 151 -4.92 9.82 31.66
C GLU A 151 -3.90 10.86 32.16
N LEU A 152 -3.32 11.66 31.27
CA LEU A 152 -2.38 12.71 31.64
C LEU A 152 -3.04 13.76 32.54
N LYS A 153 -4.30 14.12 32.26
CA LYS A 153 -5.08 15.07 33.07
C LYS A 153 -5.40 14.51 34.46
N GLU A 154 -5.57 13.20 34.59
CA GLU A 154 -5.77 12.52 35.88
C GLU A 154 -4.48 12.41 36.71
N GLN A 155 -3.32 12.27 36.06
CA GLN A 155 -2.01 12.18 36.74
C GLN A 155 -1.42 13.55 37.12
N LEU A 156 -1.78 14.61 36.40
CA LEU A 156 -1.31 15.97 36.61
C LEU A 156 -1.48 16.52 38.06
N PRO A 157 -2.61 16.28 38.75
CA PRO A 157 -2.80 16.72 40.13
C PRO A 157 -1.87 16.01 41.11
N ALA A 158 -1.66 14.70 40.93
CA ALA A 158 -0.77 13.91 41.76
C ALA A 158 0.69 14.37 41.60
N LEU A 159 1.13 14.56 40.35
CA LEU A 159 2.46 15.07 40.04
C LEU A 159 2.69 16.47 40.60
N LYS A 160 1.68 17.35 40.52
CA LYS A 160 1.74 18.70 41.09
C LYS A 160 1.83 18.69 42.62
N LYS A 161 1.23 17.69 43.26
CA LYS A 161 1.31 17.49 44.71
C LYS A 161 2.69 17.00 45.13
N GLU A 162 3.23 15.98 44.45
CA GLU A 162 4.61 15.51 44.68
C GLU A 162 5.65 16.61 44.46
N LEU A 163 5.46 17.43 43.42
CA LEU A 163 6.36 18.55 43.14
C LEU A 163 6.37 19.54 44.32
N LYS A 164 5.19 19.91 44.85
CA LYS A 164 5.08 20.79 46.02
C LYS A 164 5.74 20.20 47.27
N GLU A 165 5.45 18.93 47.58
CA GLU A 165 6.03 18.26 48.74
C GLU A 165 7.56 18.15 48.63
N THR A 166 8.08 17.91 47.43
CA THR A 166 9.52 17.89 47.18
C THR A 166 10.15 19.27 47.35
N GLN A 167 9.47 20.32 46.89
CA GLN A 167 9.92 21.70 47.04
C GLN A 167 9.97 22.13 48.52
N GLU A 168 8.96 21.75 49.31
CA GLU A 168 8.92 22.00 50.75
C GLU A 168 10.05 21.26 51.50
N LYS A 169 10.32 19.99 51.15
CA LYS A 169 11.44 19.22 51.71
C LYS A 169 12.79 19.83 51.35
N LEU A 170 12.97 20.31 50.12
CA LEU A 170 14.20 20.99 49.70
C LEU A 170 14.42 22.27 50.50
N LEU A 171 13.37 23.06 50.71
CA LEU A 171 13.44 24.30 51.50
C LEU A 171 13.79 24.04 52.97
N GLN A 172 13.30 22.94 53.55
CA GLN A 172 13.67 22.51 54.90
C GLN A 172 15.14 22.06 54.96
N ARG A 173 15.58 21.27 53.97
CA ARG A 173 16.98 20.82 53.86
C ARG A 173 17.95 21.98 53.72
N GLU A 174 17.63 23.01 52.92
CA GLU A 174 18.44 24.22 52.81
C GLU A 174 18.60 24.92 54.15
N LYS A 175 17.50 25.10 54.91
CA LYS A 175 17.55 25.70 56.26
C LYS A 175 18.38 24.88 57.24
N GLU A 176 18.28 23.55 57.21
CA GLU A 176 19.10 22.66 58.05
C GLU A 176 20.59 22.79 57.71
N VAL A 177 20.94 22.82 56.42
CA VAL A 177 22.31 23.01 55.96
C VAL A 177 22.86 24.36 56.41
N GLU A 178 22.07 25.42 56.30
CA GLU A 178 22.45 26.78 56.71
C GLU A 178 22.70 26.86 58.23
N GLN A 179 21.87 26.21 59.04
CA GLN A 179 22.09 26.10 60.49
C GLN A 179 23.34 25.29 60.85
N LEU A 180 23.59 24.18 60.15
CA LEU A 180 24.78 23.36 60.35
C LEU A 180 26.06 24.11 59.96
N GLN A 181 26.02 24.92 58.90
CA GLN A 181 27.13 25.79 58.50
C GLN A 181 27.44 26.84 59.57
N LEU A 182 26.42 27.51 60.12
CA LEU A 182 26.60 28.47 61.21
C LEU A 182 27.21 27.83 62.47
N LEU A 183 26.79 26.60 62.83
CA LEU A 183 27.36 25.86 63.96
C LEU A 183 28.82 25.44 63.71
N LEU A 184 29.17 25.03 62.48
CA LEU A 184 30.54 24.72 62.10
C LEU A 184 31.45 25.97 62.15
N GLU A 185 30.97 27.13 61.69
CA GLU A 185 31.72 28.38 61.78
C GLU A 185 31.94 28.84 63.23
N GLN A 186 30.96 28.59 64.11
CA GLN A 186 31.09 28.86 65.54
C GLN A 186 32.08 27.88 66.21
N SER A 187 32.05 26.61 65.84
CA SER A 187 32.97 25.60 66.37
C SER A 187 34.41 25.79 65.91
N ASN A 188 34.64 26.36 64.72
CA ASN A 188 35.99 26.64 64.19
C ASN A 188 36.59 27.97 64.69
N LYS A 189 35.83 28.77 65.45
CA LYS A 189 36.28 30.03 66.07
C LYS A 189 36.67 29.90 67.55
N ASN A 190 36.47 28.74 68.16
CA ASN A 190 36.99 28.37 69.48
C ASN A 190 38.20 27.44 69.32
#